data_AF-A0A2H1WT94-F1
#
_entry.id   AF-A0A2H1WT94-F1
#
_cell.length_a   1.000
_cell.length_b   1.000
_cell.length_c   1.000
_cell.angle_alpha   90.00
_cell.angle_beta   90.00
_cell.angle_gamma   90.00
#
_symmetry.space_group_name_H-M   'P 1'
#
loop_
_entity.id
_entity.type
_entity.pdbx_description
1 polymer ?
#
loop_
_entity_poly.entity_id
_entity_poly.type
_entity_poly.pdbx_seq_one_letter_code
_entity_poly.pdbx_strand_id
1 'polypeptide(L)'
;MSKLTGFPNTTAPAAAGLTYRGIVENMSIPADLHQRPDGRPYASFGSVVPIHCCTPEQVEQRRKTTHHYCDIFTDETLAPLGDLVYVRIDENTAEKVFINRRQRILLVSSDGVLAQWRLAPTFESANVYLAGTPIVDQAGQLVSLVTARWGRHYAVSAIEGEGGYFDTSLPWETLTIPEGSSVYGNRTFQSRDELREYVASLPPAGAPVAGEVSPLLYVGGSPRLVLVSPSGRQLSHHYLHGGITNVEYL
;
A
#
# COMPACT_ATOMS: atom_id res chain seq x y z
N MET A 1 1.31 26.02 -3.29
CA MET A 1 0.93 25.17 -2.15
C MET A 1 -0.48 24.65 -2.39
N SER A 2 -0.65 23.38 -2.71
CA SER A 2 -1.97 22.76 -2.91
C SER A 2 -2.64 22.63 -1.54
N LYS A 3 -3.73 23.35 -1.31
CA LYS A 3 -4.55 23.16 -0.09
C LYS A 3 -5.15 21.76 -0.15
N LEU A 4 -5.06 20.99 0.94
CA LEU A 4 -5.76 19.72 1.09
C LEU A 4 -7.26 19.96 0.86
N THR A 5 -7.87 19.23 -0.07
CA THR A 5 -9.31 19.28 -0.31
C THR A 5 -9.93 18.02 0.27
N GLY A 6 -10.77 18.17 1.29
CA GLY A 6 -11.51 17.04 1.89
C GLY A 6 -11.22 16.76 3.37
N PHE A 7 -10.47 17.61 4.07
CA PHE A 7 -10.51 17.64 5.54
C PHE A 7 -10.26 19.07 6.01
N PRO A 8 -11.18 19.71 6.76
CA PRO A 8 -10.94 21.04 7.28
C PRO A 8 -9.75 21.01 8.25
N ASN A 9 -8.78 21.87 8.02
CA ASN A 9 -7.69 22.12 8.95
C ASN A 9 -8.32 22.69 10.23
N THR A 10 -8.29 21.97 11.35
CA THR A 10 -8.95 22.35 12.62
C THR A 10 -8.39 23.62 13.26
N THR A 11 -7.33 24.19 12.70
CA THR A 11 -6.66 25.42 13.17
C THR A 11 -6.96 26.66 12.32
N ALA A 12 -7.74 26.54 11.24
CA ALA A 12 -8.09 27.68 10.38
C ALA A 12 -9.57 28.07 10.55
N PRO A 13 -9.90 29.38 10.64
CA PRO A 13 -11.28 29.81 10.72
C PRO A 13 -12.07 29.33 9.50
N ALA A 14 -13.31 28.91 9.76
CA ALA A 14 -14.25 28.48 8.72
C ALA A 14 -14.39 29.54 7.62
N ALA A 15 -14.54 29.06 6.38
CA ALA A 15 -14.91 29.82 5.17
C ALA A 15 -13.82 30.68 4.49
N ALA A 16 -12.99 30.02 3.66
CA ALA A 16 -12.51 30.55 2.38
C ALA A 16 -12.01 29.42 1.44
N GLY A 17 -12.94 28.84 0.67
CA GLY A 17 -12.65 28.20 -0.62
C GLY A 17 -12.16 26.74 -0.63
N LEU A 18 -12.84 25.82 0.05
CA LEU A 18 -12.73 24.39 -0.30
C LEU A 18 -13.59 24.14 -1.55
N THR A 19 -12.93 24.01 -2.72
CA THR A 19 -13.61 23.62 -3.95
C THR A 19 -13.41 22.12 -4.14
N TYR A 20 -14.45 21.34 -3.85
CA TYR A 20 -14.47 19.92 -4.14
C TYR A 20 -14.46 19.68 -5.65
N ARG A 21 -13.77 18.63 -6.08
CA ARG A 21 -13.67 18.22 -7.48
C ARG A 21 -14.46 16.93 -7.72
N GLY A 22 -14.78 16.65 -8.98
CA GLY A 22 -15.46 15.42 -9.38
C GLY A 22 -16.97 15.43 -9.15
N ILE A 23 -17.56 14.24 -9.11
CA ILE A 23 -18.99 14.03 -8.88
C ILE A 23 -19.21 13.94 -7.37
N VAL A 24 -19.64 15.04 -6.76
CA VAL A 24 -19.91 15.10 -5.31
C VAL A 24 -21.37 14.79 -5.06
N GLU A 25 -21.65 13.78 -4.24
CA GLU A 25 -22.99 13.39 -3.81
C GLU A 25 -23.15 13.59 -2.29
N ASN A 26 -24.39 13.80 -1.84
CA ASN A 26 -24.73 13.86 -0.42
C ASN A 26 -24.69 12.44 0.16
N MET A 27 -23.66 12.13 0.93
CA MET A 27 -23.45 10.85 1.58
C MET A 27 -22.59 11.06 2.82
N SER A 28 -23.18 10.82 4.00
CA SER A 28 -22.46 10.91 5.27
C SER A 28 -21.68 9.63 5.52
N ILE A 29 -20.35 9.75 5.58
CA ILE A 29 -19.44 8.64 5.87
C ILE A 29 -18.65 8.99 7.14
N PRO A 30 -18.74 8.21 8.23
CA PRO A 30 -18.02 8.51 9.45
C PRO A 30 -16.51 8.34 9.25
N ALA A 31 -15.72 9.20 9.89
CA ALA A 31 -14.28 9.07 9.97
C ALA A 31 -13.77 9.83 11.19
N ASP A 32 -12.80 9.25 11.89
CA ASP A 32 -12.07 9.93 12.97
C ASP A 32 -10.74 10.45 12.42
N LEU A 33 -10.37 11.66 12.84
CA LEU A 33 -9.12 12.30 12.44
C LEU A 33 -8.05 12.16 13.52
N HIS A 34 -6.85 11.82 13.07
CA HIS A 34 -5.70 11.56 13.91
C HIS A 34 -4.46 12.25 13.35
N GLN A 35 -3.41 12.29 14.17
CA GLN A 35 -2.11 12.79 13.77
C GLN A 35 -1.04 11.76 14.12
N ARG A 36 -0.16 11.47 13.17
CA ARG A 36 1.01 10.62 13.36
C ARG A 36 2.06 11.33 14.20
N PRO A 37 3.02 10.61 14.82
CA PRO A 37 4.13 11.24 15.54
C PRO A 37 4.98 12.20 14.70
N ASP A 38 5.02 12.00 13.37
CA ASP A 38 5.72 12.87 12.42
C ASP A 38 4.91 14.12 12.01
N GLY A 39 3.71 14.30 12.58
CA GLY A 39 2.83 15.43 12.33
C GLY A 39 1.89 15.27 11.13
N ARG A 40 2.01 14.20 10.33
CA ARG A 40 1.10 13.96 9.20
C ARG A 40 -0.29 13.53 9.68
N PRO A 41 -1.37 14.15 9.16
CA PRO A 41 -2.73 13.77 9.51
C PRO A 41 -3.14 12.48 8.78
N TYR A 42 -3.97 11.66 9.43
CA TYR A 42 -4.60 10.50 8.83
C TYR A 42 -6.01 10.32 9.40
N ALA A 43 -6.82 9.50 8.74
CA ALA A 43 -8.16 9.16 9.18
C ALA A 43 -8.28 7.68 9.58
N SER A 44 -9.32 7.33 10.33
CA SER A 44 -9.73 5.95 10.57
C SER A 44 -11.23 5.78 10.40
N PHE A 45 -11.67 4.54 10.17
CA PHE A 45 -13.09 4.16 10.15
C PHE A 45 -13.34 3.16 11.28
N GLY A 46 -13.78 3.64 12.44
CA GLY A 46 -13.79 2.83 13.65
C GLY A 46 -12.38 2.36 13.99
N SER A 47 -12.16 1.04 14.13
CA SER A 47 -10.83 0.48 14.37
C SER A 47 -9.97 0.35 13.10
N VAL A 48 -10.53 0.54 11.90
CA VAL A 48 -9.84 0.31 10.62
C VAL A 48 -8.89 1.46 10.30
N VAL A 49 -7.61 1.14 10.03
CA VAL A 49 -6.54 2.14 9.84
C VAL A 49 -5.46 1.62 8.88
N PRO A 50 -4.76 2.48 8.10
CA PRO A 50 -3.63 2.03 7.30
C PRO A 50 -2.43 1.59 8.15
N ILE A 51 -1.74 0.52 7.75
CA ILE A 51 -0.60 -0.03 8.52
C ILE A 51 0.52 1.00 8.65
N HIS A 52 0.87 1.70 7.56
CA HIS A 52 1.93 2.70 7.55
C HIS A 52 1.65 3.96 8.40
N CYS A 53 0.43 4.11 8.92
CA CYS A 53 0.05 5.20 9.82
C CYS A 53 0.17 4.83 11.31
N CYS A 54 0.39 3.55 11.63
CA CYS A 54 0.50 3.07 12.99
C CYS A 54 1.91 3.23 13.58
N THR A 55 2.00 3.43 14.90
CA THR A 55 3.26 3.27 15.64
C THR A 55 3.63 1.79 15.77
N PRO A 56 4.90 1.45 16.09
CA PRO A 56 5.29 0.07 16.33
C PRO A 56 4.43 -0.65 17.39
N GLU A 57 4.04 0.05 18.45
CA GLU A 57 3.18 -0.50 19.51
C GLU A 57 1.76 -0.80 19.01
N GLN A 58 1.23 0.07 18.14
CA GLN A 58 -0.07 -0.15 17.51
C GLN A 58 -0.02 -1.32 16.53
N VAL A 59 1.07 -1.45 15.75
CA VAL A 59 1.31 -2.60 14.86
C VAL A 59 1.32 -3.90 15.66
N GLU A 60 2.07 -3.94 16.77
CA GLU A 60 2.17 -5.12 17.66
C GLU A 60 0.80 -5.57 18.21
N GLN A 61 -0.08 -4.61 18.50
CA GLN A 61 -1.42 -4.90 18.99
C GLN A 61 -2.34 -5.39 17.87
N ARG A 62 -2.39 -4.68 16.76
CA ARG A 62 -3.35 -4.89 15.67
C ARG A 62 -3.06 -6.14 14.82
N ARG A 63 -1.79 -6.52 14.68
CA ARG A 63 -1.39 -7.72 13.92
C ARG A 63 -1.98 -9.03 14.45
N LYS A 64 -2.46 -9.04 15.70
CA LYS A 64 -2.98 -10.24 16.39
C LYS A 64 -4.41 -10.61 15.99
N THR A 65 -5.19 -9.64 15.51
CA THR A 65 -6.62 -9.81 15.23
C THR A 65 -7.02 -9.44 13.81
N THR A 66 -6.12 -8.80 13.06
CA THR A 66 -6.44 -8.28 11.72
C THR A 66 -6.71 -9.37 10.69
N HIS A 67 -7.65 -9.09 9.79
CA HIS A 67 -7.65 -9.70 8.47
C HIS A 67 -6.52 -9.10 7.61
N HIS A 68 -5.99 -9.87 6.67
CA HIS A 68 -4.83 -9.49 5.88
C HIS A 68 -5.21 -8.79 4.58
N TYR A 69 -5.26 -7.46 4.64
CA TYR A 69 -5.33 -6.56 3.49
C TYR A 69 -4.02 -5.78 3.41
N CYS A 70 -3.47 -5.63 2.21
CA CYS A 70 -2.20 -4.93 2.04
C CYS A 70 -2.36 -3.49 2.54
N ASP A 71 -1.55 -3.10 3.50
CA ASP A 71 -1.55 -1.79 4.15
C ASP A 71 -2.85 -1.38 4.87
N ILE A 72 -3.71 -2.32 5.26
CA ILE A 72 -4.92 -2.02 6.06
C ILE A 72 -5.02 -2.98 7.25
N PHE A 73 -5.13 -2.43 8.46
CA PHE A 73 -5.57 -3.15 9.64
C PHE A 73 -7.10 -3.09 9.76
N THR A 74 -7.74 -4.24 9.95
CA THR A 74 -9.18 -4.36 10.16
C THR A 74 -9.51 -5.67 10.87
N ASP A 75 -10.36 -5.62 11.90
CA ASP A 75 -10.84 -6.82 12.60
C ASP A 75 -12.02 -7.49 11.87
N GLU A 76 -12.54 -6.85 10.83
CA GLU A 76 -13.67 -7.33 10.02
C GLU A 76 -13.28 -7.48 8.56
N THR A 77 -13.99 -8.36 7.85
CA THR A 77 -13.86 -8.49 6.38
C THR A 77 -14.50 -7.28 5.71
N LEU A 78 -13.77 -6.65 4.78
CA LEU A 78 -14.25 -5.50 4.02
C LEU A 78 -15.28 -5.93 2.96
N ALA A 79 -16.18 -5.03 2.62
CA ALA A 79 -17.17 -5.24 1.57
C ALA A 79 -16.50 -5.47 0.20
N PRO A 80 -17.10 -6.28 -0.69
CA PRO A 80 -16.55 -6.52 -2.03
C PRO A 80 -16.41 -5.24 -2.85
N LEU A 81 -15.36 -5.16 -3.67
CA LEU A 81 -15.13 -4.02 -4.56
C LEU A 81 -16.07 -4.08 -5.78
N GLY A 82 -16.99 -3.12 -5.87
CA GLY A 82 -17.86 -2.92 -7.04
C GLY A 82 -17.16 -2.21 -8.20
N ASP A 83 -17.94 -1.68 -9.15
CA ASP A 83 -17.42 -0.90 -10.28
C ASP A 83 -17.24 0.59 -9.98
N LEU A 84 -17.91 1.08 -8.94
CA LEU A 84 -17.81 2.43 -8.43
C LEU A 84 -17.82 2.42 -6.91
N VAL A 85 -17.26 3.47 -6.31
CA VAL A 85 -17.19 3.68 -4.86
C VAL A 85 -17.42 5.15 -4.53
N TYR A 86 -17.66 5.41 -3.25
CA TYR A 86 -17.78 6.72 -2.67
C TYR A 86 -16.59 6.97 -1.73
N VAL A 87 -15.84 8.04 -1.99
CA VAL A 87 -14.68 8.42 -1.17
C VAL A 87 -15.05 9.64 -0.36
N ARG A 88 -14.96 9.53 0.97
CA ARG A 88 -15.36 10.61 1.88
C ARG A 88 -14.62 11.92 1.58
N ILE A 89 -15.37 13.02 1.45
CA ILE A 89 -14.82 14.38 1.36
C ILE A 89 -15.06 15.15 2.65
N ASP A 90 -16.24 15.07 3.25
CA ASP A 90 -16.50 15.68 4.55
C ASP A 90 -17.55 14.86 5.31
N GLU A 91 -18.17 15.45 6.32
CA GLU A 91 -19.17 14.79 7.16
C GLU A 91 -20.49 14.49 6.41
N ASN A 92 -20.77 15.17 5.30
CA ASN A 92 -22.04 15.10 4.57
C ASN A 92 -21.89 14.73 3.10
N THR A 93 -20.68 14.74 2.56
CA THR A 93 -20.42 14.56 1.12
C THR A 93 -19.29 13.59 0.83
N ALA A 94 -19.43 12.91 -0.31
CA ALA A 94 -18.44 11.98 -0.83
C ALA A 94 -18.27 12.18 -2.35
N GLU A 95 -17.07 11.91 -2.87
CA GLU A 95 -16.83 11.84 -4.31
C GLU A 95 -17.20 10.45 -4.81
N LYS A 96 -18.04 10.40 -5.84
CA LYS A 96 -18.33 9.18 -6.58
C LYS A 96 -17.31 8.98 -7.69
N VAL A 97 -16.62 7.85 -7.65
CA VAL A 97 -15.52 7.52 -8.58
C VAL A 97 -15.67 6.11 -9.12
N PHE A 98 -15.20 5.90 -10.35
CA PHE A 98 -15.12 4.57 -10.95
C PHE A 98 -13.81 3.87 -10.58
N ILE A 99 -13.90 2.56 -10.39
CA ILE A 99 -12.74 1.71 -10.17
C ILE A 99 -12.11 1.33 -11.51
N ASN A 100 -10.84 1.68 -11.67
CA ASN A 100 -10.00 1.30 -12.78
C ASN A 100 -9.15 0.08 -12.43
N ARG A 101 -9.56 -1.08 -12.96
CA ARG A 101 -8.82 -2.36 -12.80
C ARG A 101 -7.69 -2.57 -13.80
N ARG A 102 -7.55 -1.67 -14.78
CA ARG A 102 -6.48 -1.70 -15.80
C ARG A 102 -5.23 -1.00 -15.29
N GLN A 103 -5.39 0.15 -14.65
CA GLN A 103 -4.28 0.87 -14.05
C GLN A 103 -4.13 0.44 -12.59
N ARG A 104 -3.00 -0.20 -12.28
CA ARG A 104 -2.74 -0.77 -10.96
C ARG A 104 -1.55 -0.11 -10.28
N ILE A 105 -1.65 0.03 -8.97
CA ILE A 105 -0.58 0.47 -8.10
C ILE A 105 -0.10 -0.74 -7.29
N LEU A 106 1.22 -0.95 -7.24
CA LEU A 106 1.81 -1.93 -6.34
C LEU A 106 1.88 -1.35 -4.94
N LEU A 107 1.14 -1.97 -4.03
CA LEU A 107 1.27 -1.76 -2.59
C LEU A 107 2.17 -2.83 -1.99
N VAL A 108 2.98 -2.43 -1.03
CA VAL A 108 3.67 -3.32 -0.08
C VAL A 108 3.42 -2.84 1.35
N SER A 109 3.35 -3.76 2.30
CA SER A 109 3.25 -3.42 3.73
C SER A 109 3.85 -4.53 4.59
N SER A 110 4.23 -4.21 5.82
CA SER A 110 4.62 -5.21 6.81
C SER A 110 3.99 -4.87 8.16
N ASP A 111 3.38 -5.85 8.81
CA ASP A 111 2.85 -5.77 10.18
C ASP A 111 3.75 -6.48 11.20
N GLY A 112 4.97 -6.86 10.79
CA GLY A 112 5.91 -7.62 11.61
C GLY A 112 5.57 -9.12 11.75
N VAL A 113 4.59 -9.63 11.00
CA VAL A 113 4.34 -11.08 10.82
C VAL A 113 4.29 -11.41 9.33
N LEU A 114 3.60 -10.59 8.55
CA LEU A 114 3.45 -10.76 7.11
C LEU A 114 3.97 -9.53 6.36
N ALA A 115 4.87 -9.77 5.42
CA ALA A 115 5.23 -8.81 4.39
C ALA A 115 4.29 -8.97 3.18
N GLN A 116 3.24 -8.17 3.15
CA GLN A 116 2.15 -8.23 2.16
C GLN A 116 2.47 -7.40 0.92
N TRP A 117 1.92 -7.80 -0.22
CA TRP A 117 1.95 -7.03 -1.47
C TRP A 117 0.65 -7.19 -2.27
N ARG A 118 0.28 -6.16 -3.04
CA ARG A 118 -0.95 -6.14 -3.84
C ARG A 118 -0.80 -5.27 -5.08
N LEU A 119 -1.18 -5.79 -6.25
CA LEU A 119 -1.44 -4.98 -7.44
C LEU A 119 -2.87 -4.44 -7.39
N ALA A 120 -3.03 -3.38 -6.60
CA ALA A 120 -4.31 -2.77 -6.28
C ALA A 120 -4.89 -2.05 -7.50
N PRO A 121 -6.20 -2.21 -7.79
CA PRO A 121 -6.89 -1.31 -8.72
C PRO A 121 -6.86 0.13 -8.19
N THR A 122 -7.18 1.08 -9.06
CA THR A 122 -7.13 2.50 -8.71
C THR A 122 -8.45 3.21 -8.94
N PHE A 123 -8.64 4.36 -8.31
CA PHE A 123 -9.53 5.40 -8.82
C PHE A 123 -8.73 6.66 -9.09
N GLU A 124 -9.21 7.52 -9.99
CA GLU A 124 -8.59 8.81 -10.28
C GLU A 124 -9.40 9.93 -9.63
N SER A 125 -8.73 10.85 -8.92
CA SER A 125 -9.38 12.04 -8.36
C SER A 125 -8.44 13.25 -8.41
N ALA A 126 -9.03 14.42 -8.60
CA ALA A 126 -8.35 15.71 -8.46
C ALA A 126 -8.42 16.28 -7.04
N ASN A 127 -9.17 15.64 -6.14
CA ASN A 127 -9.12 15.94 -4.71
C ASN A 127 -7.82 15.39 -4.09
N VAL A 128 -7.44 15.91 -2.92
CA VAL A 128 -6.28 15.44 -2.17
C VAL A 128 -6.73 14.82 -0.86
N TYR A 129 -6.85 13.49 -0.87
CA TYR A 129 -7.25 12.70 0.29
C TYR A 129 -6.11 12.47 1.28
N LEU A 130 -6.47 12.25 2.54
CA LEU A 130 -5.57 11.78 3.58
C LEU A 130 -5.45 10.26 3.55
N ALA A 131 -4.34 9.73 4.07
CA ALA A 131 -4.26 8.32 4.44
C ALA A 131 -5.44 7.95 5.36
N GLY A 132 -6.03 6.79 5.16
CA GLY A 132 -7.14 6.31 5.98
C GLY A 132 -8.51 6.90 5.63
N THR A 133 -8.61 7.73 4.58
CA THR A 133 -9.92 8.22 4.12
C THR A 133 -10.81 7.05 3.73
N PRO A 134 -12.05 6.93 4.28
CA PRO A 134 -12.93 5.81 3.97
C PRO A 134 -13.37 5.77 2.50
N ILE A 135 -13.36 4.56 1.94
CA ILE A 135 -13.89 4.23 0.62
C ILE A 135 -15.04 3.23 0.85
N VAL A 136 -16.25 3.63 0.51
CA VAL A 136 -17.47 2.83 0.76
C VAL A 136 -18.19 2.49 -0.54
N ASP A 137 -19.01 1.45 -0.51
CA ASP A 137 -19.94 1.13 -1.60
C ASP A 137 -21.21 2.00 -1.56
N GLN A 138 -22.16 1.73 -2.46
CA GLN A 138 -23.43 2.46 -2.51
C GLN A 138 -24.31 2.23 -1.27
N ALA A 139 -24.13 1.12 -0.54
CA ALA A 139 -24.84 0.82 0.70
C ALA A 139 -24.16 1.47 1.93
N GLY A 140 -23.03 2.16 1.75
CA GLY A 140 -22.24 2.75 2.83
C GLY A 140 -21.38 1.74 3.58
N GLN A 141 -21.20 0.53 3.06
CA GLN A 141 -20.30 -0.46 3.65
C GLN A 141 -18.85 -0.17 3.28
N LEU A 142 -17.94 -0.35 4.24
CA LEU A 142 -16.52 -0.08 4.03
C LEU A 142 -15.90 -1.10 3.07
N VAL A 143 -15.38 -0.60 1.94
CA VAL A 143 -14.72 -1.40 0.91
C VAL A 143 -13.19 -1.35 1.06
N SER A 144 -12.65 -0.18 1.39
CA SER A 144 -11.21 0.05 1.57
C SER A 144 -10.97 1.36 2.32
N LEU A 145 -9.72 1.63 2.66
CA LEU A 145 -9.23 2.98 2.98
C LEU A 145 -8.32 3.49 1.86
N VAL A 146 -8.18 4.80 1.76
CA VAL A 146 -7.11 5.43 0.97
C VAL A 146 -5.76 5.13 1.63
N THR A 147 -4.82 4.53 0.89
CA THR A 147 -3.50 4.15 1.41
C THR A 147 -2.38 4.95 0.74
N ALA A 148 -2.11 4.64 -0.53
CA ALA A 148 -1.07 5.25 -1.33
C ALA A 148 -1.60 5.75 -2.67
N ARG A 149 -0.82 6.60 -3.35
CA ARG A 149 -1.16 7.13 -4.67
C ARG A 149 0.03 7.26 -5.60
N TRP A 150 -0.27 7.41 -6.89
CA TRP A 150 0.66 7.89 -7.90
C TRP A 150 -0.01 8.98 -8.73
N GLY A 151 0.48 10.22 -8.60
CA GLY A 151 -0.17 11.39 -9.20
C GLY A 151 -1.60 11.56 -8.66
N ARG A 152 -2.60 11.39 -9.54
CA ARG A 152 -4.03 11.46 -9.21
C ARG A 152 -4.70 10.10 -9.00
N HIS A 153 -3.93 9.02 -9.12
CA HIS A 153 -4.44 7.66 -9.00
C HIS A 153 -4.22 7.15 -7.59
N TYR A 154 -5.29 6.85 -6.89
CA TYR A 154 -5.29 6.32 -5.52
C TYR A 154 -5.49 4.82 -5.57
N ALA A 155 -4.69 4.09 -4.81
CA ALA A 155 -4.81 2.65 -4.71
C ALA A 155 -6.04 2.25 -3.85
N VAL A 156 -6.73 1.20 -4.26
CA VAL A 156 -7.84 0.60 -3.51
C VAL A 156 -7.41 -0.80 -3.08
N SER A 157 -6.97 -0.93 -1.83
CA SER A 157 -6.51 -2.23 -1.31
C SER A 157 -7.70 -3.10 -0.97
N ALA A 158 -7.89 -4.15 -1.76
CA ALA A 158 -8.96 -5.13 -1.61
C ALA A 158 -8.40 -6.55 -1.76
N ILE A 159 -9.23 -7.56 -1.51
CA ILE A 159 -8.87 -8.97 -1.74
C ILE A 159 -8.70 -9.28 -3.24
N GLU A 160 -9.40 -8.55 -4.12
CA GLU A 160 -9.33 -8.78 -5.58
C GLU A 160 -7.97 -8.40 -6.20
N GLY A 161 -7.64 -9.04 -7.31
CA GLY A 161 -6.41 -8.80 -8.07
C GLY A 161 -5.21 -9.61 -7.58
N GLU A 162 -4.10 -9.51 -8.32
CA GLU A 162 -2.85 -10.19 -7.97
C GLU A 162 -2.28 -9.63 -6.67
N GLY A 163 -1.89 -10.52 -5.77
CA GLY A 163 -1.31 -10.16 -4.48
C GLY A 163 -0.93 -11.40 -3.69
N GLY A 164 -0.24 -11.18 -2.58
CA GLY A 164 0.21 -12.24 -1.70
C GLY A 164 0.94 -11.67 -0.50
N TYR A 165 1.62 -12.55 0.24
CA TYR A 165 2.44 -12.16 1.38
C TYR A 165 3.57 -13.15 1.58
N PHE A 166 4.62 -12.70 2.28
CA PHE A 166 5.67 -13.54 2.81
C PHE A 166 5.56 -13.58 4.33
N ASP A 167 5.73 -14.76 4.92
CA ASP A 167 5.79 -14.96 6.37
C ASP A 167 7.18 -14.52 6.88
N THR A 168 7.24 -13.31 7.43
CA THR A 168 8.46 -12.65 7.92
C THR A 168 8.12 -11.39 8.70
N SER A 169 8.84 -11.17 9.79
CA SER A 169 8.85 -9.97 10.60
C SER A 169 9.69 -8.84 10.02
N LEU A 170 10.55 -9.12 9.04
CA LEU A 170 11.35 -8.10 8.38
C LEU A 170 10.47 -7.16 7.51
N PRO A 171 10.74 -5.85 7.52
CA PRO A 171 10.08 -4.92 6.62
C PRO A 171 10.56 -5.12 5.17
N TRP A 172 9.79 -4.56 4.23
CA TRP A 172 10.20 -4.51 2.82
C TRP A 172 11.43 -3.61 2.63
N GLU A 173 12.42 -4.11 1.89
CA GLU A 173 13.50 -3.30 1.35
C GLU A 173 13.19 -2.97 -0.12
N THR A 174 13.25 -1.68 -0.48
CA THR A 174 13.03 -1.24 -1.86
C THR A 174 14.36 -0.91 -2.53
N LEU A 175 14.64 -1.58 -3.64
CA LEU A 175 15.89 -1.48 -4.40
C LEU A 175 15.61 -1.03 -5.82
N THR A 176 16.53 -0.28 -6.43
CA THR A 176 16.41 0.13 -7.84
C THR A 176 17.22 -0.82 -8.73
N ILE A 177 16.66 -1.23 -9.86
CA ILE A 177 17.37 -2.01 -10.89
C ILE A 177 18.14 -1.04 -11.81
N PRO A 178 19.48 -1.09 -11.84
CA PRO A 178 20.24 -0.34 -12.84
C PRO A 178 19.93 -0.85 -14.25
N GLU A 179 19.98 0.05 -15.24
CA GLU A 179 19.71 -0.32 -16.63
C GLU A 179 20.67 -1.42 -17.13
N GLY A 180 20.11 -2.43 -17.81
CA GLY A 180 20.87 -3.56 -18.34
C GLY A 180 21.27 -4.63 -17.31
N SER A 181 21.06 -4.41 -16.02
CA SER A 181 21.47 -5.34 -14.97
C SER A 181 20.56 -6.57 -14.84
N SER A 182 21.18 -7.69 -14.48
CA SER A 182 20.47 -8.88 -13.97
C SER A 182 20.27 -8.79 -12.46
N VAL A 183 19.18 -9.33 -11.93
CA VAL A 183 18.84 -9.31 -10.49
C VAL A 183 18.84 -10.74 -9.96
N TYR A 184 19.45 -10.95 -8.79
CA TYR A 184 19.30 -12.18 -8.01
C TYR A 184 19.45 -11.88 -6.53
N GLY A 185 18.52 -12.38 -5.72
CA GLY A 185 18.51 -12.12 -4.29
C GLY A 185 18.46 -10.62 -4.00
N ASN A 186 19.36 -10.13 -3.16
CA ASN A 186 19.54 -8.72 -2.83
C ASN A 186 20.62 -8.01 -3.67
N ARG A 187 21.03 -8.58 -4.81
CA ARG A 187 22.11 -8.06 -5.65
C ARG A 187 21.69 -7.86 -7.10
N THR A 188 22.44 -6.97 -7.76
CA THR A 188 22.39 -6.77 -9.20
C THR A 188 23.75 -7.04 -9.81
N PHE A 189 23.76 -7.52 -11.06
CA PHE A 189 24.95 -8.00 -11.77
C PHE A 189 25.00 -7.42 -13.17
N GLN A 190 26.20 -7.09 -13.64
CA GLN A 190 26.40 -6.51 -14.97
C GLN A 190 26.33 -7.57 -16.08
N SER A 191 26.57 -8.84 -15.73
CA SER A 191 26.50 -9.95 -16.66
C SER A 191 25.84 -11.17 -16.06
N ARG A 192 25.34 -12.06 -16.93
CA ARG A 192 24.76 -13.33 -16.50
C ARG A 192 25.81 -14.29 -15.92
N ASP A 193 27.05 -14.21 -16.38
CA ASP A 193 28.13 -15.09 -15.91
C ASP A 193 28.55 -14.73 -14.48
N GLU A 194 28.70 -13.43 -14.18
CA GLU A 194 28.94 -12.92 -12.81
C GLU A 194 27.84 -13.37 -11.84
N LEU A 195 26.58 -13.30 -12.27
CA LEU A 195 25.44 -13.80 -11.48
C LEU A 195 25.59 -15.30 -11.20
N ARG A 196 25.95 -16.11 -12.22
CA ARG A 196 26.10 -17.57 -12.06
C ARG A 196 27.23 -17.91 -11.11
N GLU A 197 28.36 -17.21 -11.20
CA GLU A 197 29.49 -17.35 -10.28
C GLU A 197 29.09 -17.01 -8.85
N TYR A 198 28.39 -15.90 -8.64
CA TYR A 198 27.85 -15.52 -7.34
C TYR A 198 26.93 -16.62 -6.78
N VAL A 199 25.97 -17.09 -7.58
CA VAL A 199 25.04 -18.14 -7.14
C VAL A 199 25.80 -19.42 -6.78
N ALA A 200 26.81 -19.81 -7.55
CA ALA A 200 27.64 -20.97 -7.26
C ALA A 200 28.46 -20.84 -5.96
N SER A 201 28.81 -19.61 -5.55
CA SER A 201 29.52 -19.35 -4.30
C SER A 201 28.64 -19.42 -3.04
N LEU A 202 27.32 -19.37 -3.21
CA LEU A 202 26.38 -19.38 -2.08
C LEU A 202 26.19 -20.80 -1.51
N PRO A 203 25.95 -20.92 -0.18
CA PRO A 203 25.52 -22.17 0.43
C PRO A 203 24.28 -22.77 -0.25
N PRO A 204 24.08 -24.10 -0.19
CA PRO A 204 22.84 -24.73 -0.64
C PRO A 204 21.59 -24.15 0.03
N ALA A 205 20.45 -24.15 -0.67
CA ALA A 205 19.21 -23.49 -0.22
C ALA A 205 18.61 -24.07 1.08
N GLY A 206 19.03 -25.27 1.49
CA GLY A 206 18.59 -25.93 2.73
C GLY A 206 19.67 -26.01 3.81
N ALA A 207 20.81 -25.33 3.63
CA ALA A 207 21.78 -25.23 4.71
C ALA A 207 21.14 -24.45 5.88
N PRO A 208 21.24 -24.93 7.13
CA PRO A 208 20.69 -24.21 8.26
C PRO A 208 21.44 -22.88 8.41
N VAL A 209 20.77 -21.79 8.05
CA VAL A 209 21.28 -20.44 8.26
C VAL A 209 20.30 -19.75 9.19
N ALA A 210 20.79 -19.40 10.38
CA ALA A 210 20.00 -18.67 11.35
C ALA A 210 19.67 -17.27 10.81
N GLY A 211 18.42 -16.86 11.00
CA GLY A 211 17.93 -15.55 10.59
C GLY A 211 16.61 -15.65 9.82
N GLU A 212 16.04 -14.50 9.53
CA GLU A 212 14.73 -14.37 8.91
C GLU A 212 14.84 -14.02 7.42
N VAL A 213 13.83 -14.41 6.64
CA VAL A 213 13.79 -14.16 5.20
C VAL A 213 13.47 -12.70 4.89
N SER A 214 14.23 -12.09 3.99
CA SER A 214 14.10 -10.67 3.64
C SER A 214 13.22 -10.49 2.40
N PRO A 215 12.10 -9.73 2.50
CA PRO A 215 11.26 -9.40 1.37
C PRO A 215 11.79 -8.14 0.66
N LEU A 216 12.02 -8.25 -0.65
CA LEU A 216 12.59 -7.18 -1.46
C LEU A 216 11.64 -6.78 -2.59
N LEU A 217 11.46 -5.48 -2.77
CA LEU A 217 10.83 -4.88 -3.94
C LEU A 217 11.89 -4.23 -4.81
N TYR A 218 12.14 -4.79 -5.99
CA TYR A 218 12.92 -4.13 -7.01
C TYR A 218 12.03 -3.24 -7.89
N VAL A 219 12.36 -1.97 -8.01
CA VAL A 219 11.72 -0.99 -8.90
C VAL A 219 12.60 -0.67 -10.12
N GLY A 220 11.98 -0.23 -11.21
CA GLY A 220 12.66 0.08 -12.46
C GLY A 220 11.90 -0.42 -13.69
N GLY A 221 12.59 -0.63 -14.82
CA GLY A 221 11.96 -1.05 -16.08
C GLY A 221 11.31 -2.46 -16.05
N SER A 222 11.75 -3.32 -15.13
CA SER A 222 11.16 -4.66 -14.92
C SER A 222 11.07 -4.93 -13.41
N PRO A 223 10.04 -4.40 -12.73
CA PRO A 223 9.90 -4.54 -11.28
C PRO A 223 9.74 -5.98 -10.84
N ARG A 224 10.25 -6.32 -9.64
CA ARG A 224 10.27 -7.70 -9.15
C ARG A 224 10.03 -7.77 -7.65
N LEU A 225 9.39 -8.84 -7.22
CA LEU A 225 9.35 -9.24 -5.81
C LEU A 225 10.32 -10.39 -5.62
N VAL A 226 11.19 -10.28 -4.62
CA VAL A 226 12.20 -11.29 -4.32
C VAL A 226 12.16 -11.61 -2.84
N LEU A 227 12.13 -12.90 -2.50
CA LEU A 227 12.33 -13.35 -1.12
C LEU A 227 13.71 -13.96 -1.00
N VAL A 228 14.49 -13.52 -0.01
CA VAL A 228 15.90 -13.90 0.15
C VAL A 228 16.14 -14.49 1.52
N SER A 229 16.83 -15.63 1.57
CA SER A 229 17.28 -16.20 2.84
C SER A 229 18.44 -15.36 3.44
N PRO A 230 18.73 -15.48 4.75
CA PRO A 230 19.86 -14.78 5.38
C PRO A 230 21.22 -15.05 4.72
N SER A 231 21.36 -16.16 4.00
CA SER A 231 22.58 -16.50 3.25
C SER A 231 22.80 -15.66 1.98
N GLY A 232 21.82 -14.84 1.58
CA GLY A 232 21.79 -14.17 0.28
C GLY A 232 21.21 -15.04 -0.85
N ARG A 233 20.85 -16.30 -0.57
CA ARG A 233 20.22 -17.18 -1.55
C ARG A 233 18.74 -16.86 -1.71
N GLN A 234 18.33 -16.71 -2.97
CA GLN A 234 16.97 -16.42 -3.37
C GLN A 234 16.05 -17.63 -3.15
N LEU A 235 14.89 -17.39 -2.55
CA LEU A 235 13.83 -18.37 -2.32
C LEU A 235 12.71 -18.23 -3.34
N SER A 236 12.35 -17.00 -3.70
CA SER A 236 11.35 -16.69 -4.73
C SER A 236 11.76 -15.48 -5.56
N HIS A 237 11.26 -15.41 -6.79
CA HIS A 237 11.52 -14.31 -7.72
C HIS A 237 10.34 -14.17 -8.67
N HIS A 238 9.60 -13.08 -8.51
CA HIS A 238 8.38 -12.81 -9.27
C HIS A 238 8.62 -11.59 -10.15
N TYR A 239 8.47 -11.77 -11.46
CA TYR A 239 8.42 -10.65 -12.40
C TYR A 239 7.04 -10.01 -12.30
N LEU A 240 6.99 -8.72 -11.99
CA LEU A 240 5.74 -7.97 -11.97
C LEU A 240 5.49 -7.36 -13.35
N HIS A 241 4.27 -7.50 -13.82
CA HIS A 241 3.80 -6.90 -15.06
C HIS A 241 2.61 -5.98 -14.76
N GLY A 242 2.64 -4.75 -15.29
CA GLY A 242 1.46 -3.87 -15.29
C GLY A 242 1.11 -3.16 -13.97
N GLY A 243 2.08 -2.92 -13.08
CA GLY A 243 1.89 -2.16 -11.84
C GLY A 243 2.82 -0.95 -11.72
N ILE A 244 2.28 0.16 -11.24
CA ILE A 244 3.07 1.35 -10.88
C ILE A 244 3.75 1.09 -9.53
N THR A 245 5.06 1.24 -9.46
CA THR A 245 5.85 0.93 -8.24
C THR A 245 6.46 2.15 -7.55
N ASN A 246 6.48 3.32 -8.19
CA ASN A 246 6.91 4.57 -7.57
C ASN A 246 5.69 5.26 -6.95
N VAL A 247 5.42 4.98 -5.67
CA VAL A 247 4.15 5.33 -5.02
C VAL A 247 4.39 6.17 -3.77
N GLU A 248 3.46 7.07 -3.48
CA GLU A 248 3.46 7.91 -2.29
C GLU A 248 2.48 7.32 -1.27
N TYR A 249 2.98 6.83 -0.13
CA TYR A 249 2.17 6.50 1.04
C TYR A 249 1.85 7.80 1.81
N LEU A 250 0.55 8.04 2.02
CA LEU A 250 0.04 9.35 2.44
C LEU A 250 0.25 9.66 3.93
#